data_AF-A0A822D1P4-F1
#
_entry.id   AF-A0A822D1P4-F1
#
_cell.length_a   1.000
_cell.length_b   1.000
_cell.length_c   1.000
_cell.angle_alpha   90.00
_cell.angle_beta   90.00
_cell.angle_gamma   90.00
#
_symmetry.space_group_name_H-M   'P 1'
#
loop_
_entity.id
_entity.type
_entity.pdbx_description
1 polymer ?
#
loop_
_entity_poly.entity_id
_entity_poly.type
_entity_poly.pdbx_seq_one_letter_code
_entity_poly.pdbx_strand_id
1 'polypeptide(L)'
;MDSEAAYQFSLILTEYLSKLKHRPRHLVAFVNPHSGKGKGSSVYEKKVLPLFEEANINVKTIYTKYANHARDYISEQSLDDYDGLVSVVGDG
;
A
#
# COMPACT_ATOMS: atom_id res chain seq x y z
N MET A 1 0.27 -24.13 -6.08
CA MET A 1 1.47 -23.56 -5.44
C MET A 1 1.71 -24.42 -4.22
N ASP A 2 2.86 -25.07 -4.14
CA ASP A 2 3.17 -25.96 -3.02
C ASP A 2 3.16 -25.15 -1.72
N SER A 3 2.37 -25.57 -0.72
CA SER A 3 2.20 -24.86 0.54
C SER A 3 3.53 -24.71 1.27
N GLU A 4 4.44 -25.66 1.09
CA GLU A 4 5.78 -25.61 1.66
C GLU A 4 6.62 -24.50 1.00
N ALA A 5 6.63 -24.43 -0.33
CA ALA A 5 7.39 -23.40 -1.04
C ALA A 5 6.91 -21.98 -0.72
N ALA A 6 5.59 -21.79 -0.57
CA ALA A 6 5.02 -20.50 -0.15
C ALA A 6 5.41 -20.13 1.29
N TYR A 7 5.40 -21.11 2.20
CA TYR A 7 5.83 -20.90 3.58
C TYR A 7 7.32 -20.55 3.69
N GLN A 8 8.19 -21.29 2.99
CA GLN A 8 9.62 -21.00 2.94
C GLN A 8 9.91 -19.62 2.35
N PHE A 9 9.17 -19.22 1.30
CA PHE A 9 9.27 -17.88 0.74
C PHE A 9 8.92 -16.80 1.78
N SER A 10 7.82 -16.97 2.51
CA SER A 10 7.37 -16.02 3.54
C SER A 10 8.39 -15.88 4.68
N LEU A 11 8.99 -17.00 5.12
CA LEU A 11 10.05 -16.99 6.14
C LEU A 11 11.29 -16.22 5.68
N ILE A 12 11.79 -16.52 4.47
CA ILE A 12 12.97 -15.86 3.90
C ILE A 12 12.71 -14.36 3.72
N LEU A 13 11.53 -14.01 3.20
CA LEU A 13 11.13 -12.62 3.01
C LEU A 13 11.09 -11.88 4.34
N THR A 14 10.45 -12.47 5.36
CA THR A 14 10.38 -11.89 6.71
C THR A 14 11.78 -11.69 7.31
N GLU A 15 12.66 -12.70 7.20
CA GLU A 15 14.04 -12.62 7.69
C GLU A 15 14.82 -11.50 6.97
N TYR A 16 14.74 -11.45 5.64
CA TYR A 16 15.40 -10.41 4.85
C TYR A 16 14.92 -9.01 5.24
N LEU A 17 13.60 -8.83 5.29
CA LEU A 17 13.00 -7.55 5.61
C LEU A 17 13.31 -7.09 7.04
N SER A 18 13.50 -8.01 8.00
CA SER A 18 13.89 -7.68 9.38
C SER A 18 15.28 -7.04 9.49
N LYS A 19 16.15 -7.27 8.50
CA LYS A 19 17.52 -6.73 8.45
C LYS A 19 17.58 -5.30 7.89
N LEU A 20 16.49 -4.80 7.30
CA LEU A 20 16.41 -3.45 6.72
C LEU A 20 16.13 -2.42 7.81
N LYS A 21 17.11 -1.55 8.13
CA LYS A 21 17.03 -0.61 9.26
C LYS A 21 16.03 0.55 9.08
N HIS A 22 15.72 0.94 7.84
CA HIS A 22 14.90 2.10 7.52
C HIS A 22 13.73 1.75 6.61
N ARG A 23 13.15 0.56 6.77
CA ARG A 23 12.00 0.15 5.96
C ARG A 23 10.71 0.78 6.48
N PRO A 24 9.77 1.13 5.60
CA PRO A 24 8.46 1.59 6.02
C PRO A 24 7.68 0.48 6.73
N ARG A 25 6.89 0.88 7.72
CA ARG A 25 6.01 0.07 8.57
C ARG A 25 4.58 0.61 8.57
N HIS A 26 4.40 1.92 8.42
CA HIS A 26 3.12 2.60 8.38
C HIS A 26 3.04 3.49 7.15
N LEU A 27 2.14 3.19 6.22
CA LEU A 27 1.93 3.97 5.00
C LEU A 27 0.48 4.47 4.90
N VAL A 28 0.30 5.56 4.17
CA VAL A 28 -1.02 5.98 3.67
C VAL A 28 -1.06 5.74 2.18
N ALA A 29 -2.06 5.01 1.69
CA ALA A 29 -2.28 4.79 0.27
C ALA A 29 -3.51 5.55 -0.23
N PHE A 30 -3.31 6.48 -1.15
CA PHE A 30 -4.39 7.15 -1.87
C PHE A 30 -4.73 6.36 -3.13
N VAL A 31 -5.97 5.89 -3.24
CA VAL A 31 -6.41 5.04 -4.35
C VAL A 31 -7.52 5.73 -5.09
N ASN A 32 -7.33 5.98 -6.39
CA ASN A 32 -8.44 6.42 -7.24
C ASN A 32 -9.19 5.18 -7.77
N PRO A 33 -10.43 4.93 -7.29
CA PRO A 33 -11.18 3.73 -7.67
C PRO A 33 -11.51 3.68 -9.17
N HIS A 34 -11.56 4.84 -9.83
CA HIS A 34 -11.90 4.97 -11.25
C HIS A 34 -10.69 4.82 -12.19
N SER A 35 -9.48 4.66 -11.66
CA SER A 35 -8.26 4.50 -12.47
C SER A 35 -8.35 3.33 -13.46
N GLY A 36 -7.70 3.50 -14.62
CA GLY A 36 -7.72 2.54 -15.71
C GLY A 36 -9.13 2.38 -16.30
N LYS A 37 -9.63 1.15 -16.38
CA LYS A 37 -10.99 0.83 -16.85
C LYS A 37 -12.01 0.79 -15.70
N GLY A 38 -11.88 1.69 -14.71
CA GLY A 38 -12.74 1.70 -13.51
C GLY A 38 -12.51 0.53 -12.56
N LYS A 39 -11.29 -0.02 -12.54
CA LYS A 39 -10.92 -1.20 -11.71
C LYS A 39 -9.88 -0.88 -10.64
N GLY A 40 -9.63 0.40 -10.37
CA GLY A 40 -8.56 0.85 -9.48
C GLY A 40 -8.63 0.22 -8.09
N SER A 41 -9.83 0.23 -7.47
CA SER A 41 -10.03 -0.39 -6.15
C SER A 41 -9.79 -1.90 -6.18
N SER A 42 -10.43 -2.62 -7.11
CA SER A 42 -10.27 -4.08 -7.17
C SER A 42 -8.83 -4.52 -7.50
N VAL A 43 -8.10 -3.75 -8.32
CA VAL A 43 -6.70 -4.04 -8.62
C VAL A 43 -5.84 -3.79 -7.37
N TYR A 44 -6.06 -2.67 -6.69
CA TYR A 44 -5.37 -2.36 -5.44
C TYR A 44 -5.59 -3.47 -4.39
N GLU A 45 -6.83 -3.79 -4.08
CA GLU A 45 -7.19 -4.78 -3.05
C GLU A 45 -6.69 -6.19 -3.37
N LYS A 46 -6.73 -6.62 -4.64
CA LYS A 46 -6.37 -8.00 -5.01
C LYS A 46 -4.89 -8.21 -5.32
N LYS A 47 -4.16 -7.15 -5.67
CA LYS A 47 -2.78 -7.28 -6.16
C LYS A 47 -1.76 -6.46 -5.40
N VAL A 48 -2.16 -5.33 -4.82
CA VAL A 48 -1.23 -4.41 -4.16
C VAL A 48 -1.29 -4.60 -2.65
N LEU A 49 -2.49 -4.56 -2.05
CA LEU A 49 -2.68 -4.71 -0.61
C LEU A 49 -2.06 -6.01 -0.05
N PRO A 50 -2.16 -7.19 -0.70
CA PRO A 50 -1.55 -8.41 -0.20
C PRO A 50 -0.02 -8.34 -0.14
N LEU A 51 0.62 -7.52 -1.00
CA LEU A 51 2.07 -7.34 -0.96
C LEU A 51 2.51 -6.52 0.25
N PHE A 52 1.72 -5.53 0.66
CA PHE A 52 1.97 -4.78 1.89
C PHE A 52 1.78 -5.66 3.13
N GLU A 53 0.74 -6.51 3.13
CA GLU A 53 0.47 -7.46 4.21
C GLU A 53 1.62 -8.47 4.36
N GLU A 54 2.06 -9.09 3.27
CA GLU A 54 3.18 -10.04 3.26
C GLU A 54 4.49 -9.36 3.70
N ALA A 55 4.68 -8.10 3.30
CA ALA A 55 5.80 -7.31 3.76
C ALA A 55 5.66 -6.86 5.22
N ASN A 56 4.55 -7.12 5.91
CA ASN A 56 4.25 -6.62 7.26
C ASN A 56 4.32 -5.08 7.33
N ILE A 57 3.62 -4.42 6.41
CA ILE A 57 3.41 -2.97 6.33
C ILE A 57 1.94 -2.69 6.63
N ASN A 58 1.67 -1.88 7.64
CA ASN A 58 0.33 -1.37 7.89
C ASN A 58 0.02 -0.23 6.91
N VAL A 59 -1.08 -0.35 6.17
CA VAL A 59 -1.47 0.65 5.17
C VAL A 59 -2.85 1.19 5.48
N LYS A 60 -2.94 2.51 5.72
CA LYS A 60 -4.20 3.24 5.74
C LYS A 60 -4.60 3.56 4.31
N THR A 61 -5.67 2.91 3.84
CA THR A 61 -6.18 3.15 2.48
C THR A 61 -7.21 4.29 2.48
N ILE A 62 -7.04 5.24 1.57
CA ILE A 62 -7.95 6.37 1.34
C ILE A 62 -8.39 6.34 -0.11
N TYR A 63 -9.66 6.03 -0.33
CA TYR A 63 -10.26 6.12 -1.67
C TYR A 63 -10.57 7.57 -2.02
N THR A 64 -9.96 8.06 -3.11
CA THR A 64 -10.16 9.45 -3.54
C THR A 64 -11.54 9.65 -4.15
N LYS A 65 -12.22 10.73 -3.76
CA LYS A 65 -13.60 11.02 -4.20
C LYS A 65 -13.67 12.05 -5.32
N TYR A 66 -12.66 12.91 -5.45
CA TYR A 66 -12.61 14.01 -6.40
C TYR A 66 -11.14 14.43 -6.66
N ALA A 67 -10.92 15.26 -7.69
CA ALA A 67 -9.59 15.77 -8.03
C ALA A 67 -9.00 16.61 -6.90
N ASN A 68 -7.71 16.44 -6.58
CA ASN A 68 -7.02 17.06 -5.44
C ASN A 68 -7.43 16.56 -4.04
N HIS A 69 -8.34 15.58 -3.89
CA HIS A 69 -8.73 15.08 -2.56
C HIS A 69 -7.53 14.59 -1.71
N ALA A 70 -6.52 13.96 -2.33
CA ALA A 70 -5.31 13.56 -1.63
C ALA A 70 -4.53 14.77 -1.08
N ARG A 71 -4.43 15.85 -1.86
CA ARG A 71 -3.78 17.11 -1.46
C ARG A 71 -4.52 17.75 -0.29
N ASP A 72 -5.85 17.83 -0.38
CA ASP A 72 -6.68 18.40 0.69
C ASP A 72 -6.50 17.59 1.98
N TYR A 73 -6.58 16.27 1.89
CA TYR A 73 -6.36 15.37 3.02
C TYR A 73 -5.01 15.58 3.70
N ILE A 74 -3.92 15.65 2.91
CA ILE A 74 -2.56 15.88 3.42
C ILE A 74 -2.43 17.26 4.09
N SER A 75 -3.19 18.25 3.62
CA SER A 75 -3.13 19.61 4.17
C SER A 75 -3.86 19.75 5.52
N GLU A 76 -4.79 18.83 5.82
CA GLU A 76 -5.64 18.90 7.01
C GLU A 76 -5.23 17.91 8.12
N GLN A 77 -4.45 16.89 7.81
CA GLN A 77 -4.13 15.79 8.73
C GLN A 77 -2.65 15.79 9.10
N SER A 78 -2.32 15.46 10.36
CA SER A 78 -0.94 15.12 10.72
C SER A 78 -0.56 13.80 10.06
N LEU A 79 0.66 13.75 9.54
CA LEU A 79 1.26 12.58 8.91
C LEU A 79 2.45 12.03 9.71
N ASP A 80 2.66 12.52 10.93
CA ASP A 80 3.85 12.22 11.74
C ASP A 80 3.96 10.71 12.10
N ASP A 81 2.82 10.01 12.11
CA ASP A 81 2.73 8.57 12.38
C ASP A 81 3.01 7.69 11.16
N TYR A 82 3.28 8.27 9.98
CA TYR A 82 3.47 7.54 8.73
C TYR A 82 4.90 7.69 8.18
N ASP A 83 5.47 6.57 7.75
CA ASP A 83 6.79 6.51 7.13
C ASP A 83 6.78 6.97 5.66
N GLY A 84 5.58 7.10 5.06
CA GLY A 84 5.46 7.52 3.68
C GLY A 84 4.04 7.48 3.12
N LEU A 85 3.92 8.07 1.93
CA LEU A 85 2.68 8.14 1.15
C LEU A 85 2.82 7.31 -0.12
N VAL A 86 1.75 6.59 -0.48
CA VAL A 86 1.63 5.81 -1.70
C VAL A 86 0.48 6.37 -2.50
N SER A 87 0.69 6.57 -3.80
CA SER A 87 -0.36 6.98 -4.73
C SER A 87 -0.63 5.85 -5.72
N VAL A 88 -1.88 5.41 -5.79
CA VAL A 88 -2.36 4.36 -6.70
C VAL A 88 -3.36 5.00 -7.66
N VAL A 89 -2.81 5.59 -8.70
CA VAL A 89 -3.48 6.38 -9.73
C VAL A 89 -3.00 5.93 -11.11
N GLY A 90 -3.83 6.16 -12.13
CA GLY A 90 -3.40 6.11 -13.54
C GLY A 90 -2.65 7.39 -13.94
N ASP A 91 -2.52 7.64 -15.25
CA ASP A 91 -1.76 8.76 -15.84
C ASP A 91 -2.34 10.18 -15.59
N GLY A 92 -3.31 10.33 -14.68
CA GLY A 92 -4.09 11.55 -14.46
C GLY A 92 -3.56 12.46 -13.38
#